data_AF-A0A8S0YI40-F1
#
_entry.id   AF-A0A8S0YI40-F1
#
_cell.length_a   1.000
_cell.length_b   1.000
_cell.length_c   1.000
_cell.angle_alpha   90.00
_cell.angle_beta   90.00
_cell.angle_gamma   90.00
#
_symmetry.space_group_name_H-M   'P 1'
#
loop_
_entity.id
_entity.type
_entity.pdbx_description
1 polymer ?
#
loop_
_entity_poly.entity_id
_entity_poly.type
_entity_poly.pdbx_seq_one_letter_code
_entity_poly.pdbx_strand_id
1 'polypeptide(L)'
;MEMQVYIANIGKYNEGESVGAWFTPPIDMEDVKERIGLNGEYEEYAIHDYELPFDIDEYTSIDEINRLCSMAEELEGTPIEDEMREIQRTFFGSFEEMVEHKDDIICYPDCDDMEDVAYYLLEESGRLGEIPSDLQNYIDYKAYGRDLEIEGNFLVTPHGVFEYAG
;
A
#
# COMPACT_ATOMS: atom_id res chain seq x y z
N MET A 1 -8.05 -5.22 8.40
CA MET A 1 -6.97 -4.51 9.17
C MET A 1 -7.58 -3.58 10.23
N GLU A 2 -6.93 -3.24 11.36
CA GLU A 2 -7.46 -2.21 12.28
C GLU A 2 -6.92 -0.83 11.86
N MET A 3 -7.75 -0.02 11.19
CA MET A 3 -7.37 1.30 10.69
C MET A 3 -7.63 2.38 11.74
N GLN A 4 -6.63 3.21 12.05
CA GLN A 4 -6.78 4.30 13.02
C GLN A 4 -5.97 5.54 12.64
N VAL A 5 -6.47 6.73 13.01
CA VAL A 5 -5.79 8.01 12.77
C VAL A 5 -5.80 8.85 14.05
N TYR A 6 -4.66 9.42 14.41
CA TYR A 6 -4.52 10.34 15.53
C TYR A 6 -4.62 11.78 15.07
N ILE A 7 -5.70 12.45 15.48
CA ILE A 7 -6.02 13.83 15.11
C ILE A 7 -5.79 14.74 16.31
N ALA A 8 -5.03 15.82 16.12
CA ALA A 8 -4.69 16.80 17.15
C ALA A 8 -5.23 18.20 16.83
N ASN A 9 -5.58 18.96 17.86
CA ASN A 9 -5.99 20.35 17.78
C ASN A 9 -4.76 21.27 17.74
N ILE A 10 -4.53 21.95 16.61
CA ILE A 10 -3.33 22.79 16.40
C ILE A 10 -3.38 24.04 17.27
N GLY A 11 -4.55 24.67 17.40
CA GLY A 11 -4.67 25.93 18.14
C GLY A 11 -4.36 25.74 19.63
N LYS A 12 -4.82 24.64 20.23
CA LYS A 12 -4.45 24.29 21.62
C LYS A 12 -2.98 23.89 21.74
N TYR A 13 -2.45 23.18 20.74
CA TYR A 13 -1.03 22.82 20.72
C TYR A 13 -0.13 24.07 20.73
N ASN A 14 -0.49 25.11 19.97
CA ASN A 14 0.21 26.39 19.94
C ASN A 14 0.16 27.16 21.29
N GLU A 15 -0.82 26.84 22.15
CA GLU A 15 -0.94 27.38 23.52
C GLU A 15 -0.20 26.52 24.56
N GLY A 16 0.46 25.44 24.14
CA GLY A 16 1.17 24.51 25.01
C GLY A 16 0.30 23.38 25.56
N GLU A 17 -0.93 23.21 25.05
CA GLU A 17 -1.84 22.12 25.40
C GLU A 17 -1.88 21.07 24.28
N SER A 18 -1.36 19.86 24.53
CA SER A 18 -1.48 18.75 23.58
C SER A 18 -2.85 18.07 23.73
N VAL A 19 -3.79 18.43 22.86
CA VAL A 19 -5.13 17.82 22.79
C VAL A 19 -5.29 17.08 21.47
N GLY A 20 -5.44 15.76 21.54
CA GLY A 20 -5.66 14.91 20.37
C GLY A 20 -6.21 13.54 20.76
N ALA A 21 -6.77 12.82 19.79
CA ALA A 21 -7.40 11.53 20.02
C ALA A 21 -7.28 10.60 18.79
N TRP A 22 -7.34 9.30 19.04
CA TRP A 22 -7.41 8.26 18.01
C TRP A 22 -8.86 8.08 17.51
N PHE A 23 -9.03 7.98 16.19
CA PHE A 23 -10.31 7.76 15.53
C PHE A 23 -10.20 6.59 14.56
N THR A 24 -11.26 5.80 14.49
CA THR A 24 -11.39 4.67 13.55
C THR A 24 -12.28 5.12 12.39
N PRO A 25 -11.84 4.99 11.13
CA PRO A 25 -12.69 5.23 9.96
C PRO A 25 -13.94 4.35 9.94
N PRO A 26 -15.08 4.83 9.41
CA PRO A 26 -15.30 6.19 8.93
C PRO A 26 -15.41 7.20 10.09
N ILE A 27 -14.63 8.28 9.99
CA ILE A 27 -14.50 9.33 11.01
C ILE A 27 -15.59 10.38 10.81
N ASP A 28 -16.37 10.65 11.86
CA ASP A 28 -17.36 11.73 11.90
C ASP A 28 -16.70 13.04 12.38
N MET A 29 -16.79 14.10 11.57
CA MET A 29 -16.27 15.42 11.91
C MET A 29 -16.89 15.98 13.20
N GLU A 30 -18.16 15.68 13.50
CA GLU A 30 -18.78 16.16 14.75
C GLU A 30 -18.18 15.44 15.98
N ASP A 31 -17.86 14.15 15.89
CA ASP A 31 -17.14 13.42 16.95
C ASP A 31 -15.72 13.97 17.15
N VAL A 32 -15.03 14.32 16.06
CA VAL A 32 -13.71 14.97 16.14
C VAL A 32 -13.83 16.29 16.89
N LYS A 33 -14.77 17.15 16.51
CA LYS A 33 -14.98 18.45 17.18
C LYS A 33 -15.24 18.28 18.67
N GLU A 34 -16.09 17.34 19.06
CA GLU A 34 -16.39 17.06 20.46
C GLU A 34 -15.16 16.57 21.22
N ARG A 35 -14.44 15.59 20.69
CA ARG A 35 -13.35 14.90 21.41
C ARG A 35 -12.07 15.71 21.52
N ILE A 36 -11.72 16.49 20.50
CA ILE A 36 -10.50 17.34 20.52
C ILE A 36 -10.81 18.82 20.76
N GLY A 37 -12.09 19.15 20.99
CA GLY A 37 -12.54 20.49 21.38
C GLY A 37 -12.34 21.53 20.28
N LEU A 38 -12.59 21.18 19.03
CA LEU A 38 -12.66 22.16 17.94
C LEU A 38 -13.95 22.98 18.06
N ASN A 39 -13.86 24.28 17.86
CA ASN A 39 -14.98 25.22 17.94
C ASN A 39 -14.68 26.45 17.07
N GLY A 40 -15.50 27.50 17.13
CA GLY A 40 -15.27 28.72 16.33
C GLY A 40 -14.00 29.52 16.69
N GLU A 41 -13.29 29.17 17.76
CA GLU A 41 -11.97 29.73 18.12
C GLU A 41 -10.83 28.79 17.74
N TYR A 42 -11.04 27.46 17.82
CA TYR A 42 -10.07 26.42 17.50
C TYR A 42 -10.59 25.59 16.31
N GLU A 43 -10.37 26.07 15.08
CA GLU A 43 -10.90 25.42 13.87
C GLU A 43 -9.91 24.46 13.20
N GLU A 44 -8.62 24.57 13.53
CA GLU A 44 -7.55 23.84 12.85
C GLU A 44 -7.16 22.54 13.57
N TYR A 45 -7.07 21.45 12.80
CA TYR A 45 -6.54 20.16 13.22
C TYR A 45 -5.43 19.69 12.28
N ALA A 46 -4.57 18.79 12.78
CA ALA A 46 -3.57 18.08 11.99
C ALA A 46 -3.59 16.59 12.35
N ILE A 47 -3.21 15.76 11.39
CA ILE A 47 -2.91 14.35 11.61
C ILE A 47 -1.47 14.26 12.10
N HIS A 48 -1.29 13.73 13.30
CA HIS A 48 0.03 13.61 13.93
C HIS A 48 0.57 12.18 13.90
N ASP A 49 -0.31 11.18 13.80
CA ASP A 49 0.05 9.77 13.74
C ASP A 49 -1.08 8.96 13.08
N TYR A 50 -0.78 7.78 12.54
CA TYR A 50 -1.77 6.91 11.92
C TYR A 50 -1.31 5.44 11.82
N GLU A 51 -2.28 4.54 11.86
CA GLU A 51 -2.15 3.11 11.59
C GLU A 51 -3.02 2.79 10.37
N LEU A 52 -2.48 3.01 9.16
CA LEU A 52 -3.16 2.79 7.88
C LEU A 52 -2.29 1.96 6.92
N PRO A 53 -2.87 1.20 5.97
CA PRO A 53 -2.12 0.45 4.95
C PRO A 53 -1.53 1.32 3.84
N PHE A 54 -1.62 2.64 3.93
CA PHE A 54 -1.13 3.59 2.94
C PHE A 54 -0.62 4.86 3.62
N ASP A 55 0.06 5.72 2.87
CA ASP A 55 0.55 6.99 3.37
C ASP A 55 -0.46 8.12 3.22
N ILE A 56 -0.57 8.95 4.25
CA ILE A 56 -1.33 10.21 4.27
C ILE A 56 -0.44 11.35 4.80
N ASP A 57 -0.82 12.59 4.51
CA ASP A 57 -0.12 13.79 4.95
C ASP A 57 -0.76 14.38 6.22
N GLU A 58 -0.02 15.23 6.94
CA GLU A 58 -0.50 15.90 8.15
C GLU A 58 -1.76 16.76 7.93
N TYR A 59 -1.98 17.22 6.69
CA TYR A 59 -3.12 18.04 6.29
C TYR A 59 -4.16 17.31 5.45
N THR A 60 -4.09 15.98 5.33
CA THR A 60 -5.13 15.20 4.66
C THR A 60 -6.48 15.42 5.35
N SER A 61 -7.53 15.69 4.57
CA SER A 61 -8.85 15.97 5.15
C SER A 61 -9.51 14.69 5.69
N ILE A 62 -10.40 14.83 6.67
CA ILE A 62 -11.16 13.68 7.20
C ILE A 62 -11.99 12.98 6.10
N ASP A 63 -12.58 13.74 5.18
CA ASP A 63 -13.33 13.17 4.05
C ASP A 63 -12.42 12.36 3.12
N GLU A 64 -11.19 12.86 2.89
CA GLU A 64 -10.18 12.15 2.10
C GLU A 64 -9.74 10.86 2.79
N ILE A 65 -9.43 10.91 4.09
CA ILE A 65 -9.10 9.72 4.89
C ILE A 65 -10.22 8.69 4.77
N ASN A 66 -11.47 9.09 4.95
CA ASN A 66 -12.61 8.19 4.83
C ASN A 66 -12.73 7.58 3.43
N ARG A 67 -12.48 8.35 2.36
CA ARG A 67 -12.45 7.80 0.98
C ARG A 67 -11.36 6.76 0.82
N LEU A 68 -10.12 7.09 1.19
CA LEU A 68 -8.97 6.20 1.04
C LEU A 68 -9.13 4.92 1.87
N CYS A 69 -9.66 5.03 3.10
CA CYS A 69 -9.95 3.85 3.94
C CYS A 69 -11.01 2.94 3.30
N SER A 70 -12.07 3.53 2.72
CA SER A 70 -13.06 2.75 1.98
C SER A 70 -12.45 2.04 0.77
N MET A 71 -11.51 2.67 0.07
CA MET A 71 -10.79 2.03 -1.04
C MET A 71 -9.88 0.90 -0.57
N ALA A 72 -9.24 1.04 0.59
CA ALA A 72 -8.45 -0.04 1.20
C ALA A 72 -9.33 -1.22 1.64
N GLU A 73 -10.52 -0.96 2.17
CA GLU A 73 -11.51 -2.01 2.49
C GLU A 73 -11.94 -2.80 1.25
N GLU A 74 -12.05 -2.15 0.09
CA GLU A 74 -12.35 -2.83 -1.18
C GLU A 74 -11.21 -3.75 -1.67
N LEU A 75 -10.00 -3.59 -1.14
CA LEU A 75 -8.85 -4.43 -1.43
C LEU A 75 -8.68 -5.58 -0.42
N GLU A 76 -9.49 -5.67 0.63
CA GLU A 76 -9.43 -6.80 1.57
C GLU A 76 -9.72 -8.12 0.84
N GLY A 77 -8.89 -9.13 1.10
CA GLY A 77 -8.91 -10.44 0.45
C GLY A 77 -8.26 -10.47 -0.94
N THR A 78 -7.71 -9.36 -1.43
CA THR A 78 -6.93 -9.34 -2.67
C THR A 78 -5.47 -9.69 -2.40
N PRO A 79 -4.70 -10.18 -3.39
CA PRO A 79 -3.29 -10.48 -3.21
C PRO A 79 -2.42 -9.28 -2.80
N ILE A 80 -2.90 -8.05 -2.97
CA ILE A 80 -2.16 -6.83 -2.63
C ILE A 80 -2.46 -6.33 -1.20
N GLU A 81 -3.37 -6.97 -0.45
CA GLU A 81 -3.85 -6.49 0.86
C GLU A 81 -2.72 -6.21 1.85
N ASP A 82 -1.80 -7.16 2.00
CA ASP A 82 -0.74 -7.08 3.00
C ASP A 82 0.40 -6.12 2.62
N GLU A 83 0.48 -5.72 1.35
CA GLU A 83 1.62 -4.99 0.78
C GLU A 83 1.23 -3.67 0.11
N MET A 84 -0.01 -3.18 0.32
CA MET A 84 -0.54 -1.94 -0.28
C MET A 84 0.43 -0.76 -0.16
N ARG A 85 1.03 -0.55 1.03
CA ARG A 85 1.96 0.56 1.28
C ARG A 85 3.23 0.45 0.45
N GLU A 86 3.82 -0.73 0.40
CA GLU A 86 5.10 -0.94 -0.28
C GLU A 86 4.91 -0.94 -1.81
N ILE A 87 3.80 -1.51 -2.29
CA ILE A 87 3.37 -1.44 -3.69
C ILE A 87 3.16 0.02 -4.10
N GLN A 88 2.39 0.79 -3.31
CA GLN A 88 2.18 2.21 -3.54
C GLN A 88 3.52 2.94 -3.66
N ARG A 89 4.40 2.82 -2.66
CA ARG A 89 5.69 3.52 -2.61
C ARG A 89 6.64 3.16 -3.75
N THR A 90 6.54 1.95 -4.27
CA THR A 90 7.45 1.45 -5.30
C THR A 90 6.99 1.85 -6.69
N PHE A 91 5.70 1.75 -6.98
CA PHE A 91 5.19 1.89 -8.35
C PHE A 91 4.38 3.17 -8.61
N PHE A 92 3.84 3.82 -7.57
CA PHE A 92 2.84 4.88 -7.72
C PHE A 92 3.15 6.14 -6.91
N GLY A 93 2.61 7.28 -7.33
CA GLY A 93 2.73 8.55 -6.61
C GLY A 93 1.73 8.69 -5.46
N SER A 94 0.64 7.91 -5.47
CA SER A 94 -0.42 7.96 -4.47
C SER A 94 -1.15 6.63 -4.31
N PHE A 95 -1.82 6.44 -3.17
CA PHE A 95 -2.64 5.25 -2.93
C PHE A 95 -3.82 5.16 -3.91
N GLU A 96 -4.48 6.29 -4.20
CA GLU A 96 -5.56 6.33 -5.18
C GLU A 96 -5.12 5.86 -6.55
N GLU A 97 -3.98 6.36 -7.05
CA GLU A 97 -3.40 5.93 -8.33
C GLU A 97 -3.09 4.42 -8.34
N MET A 98 -2.57 3.87 -7.25
CA MET A 98 -2.35 2.42 -7.11
C MET A 98 -3.67 1.63 -7.22
N VAL A 99 -4.73 2.06 -6.53
CA VAL A 99 -6.04 1.38 -6.58
C VAL A 99 -6.63 1.44 -7.99
N GLU A 100 -6.47 2.56 -8.71
CA GLU A 100 -6.92 2.71 -10.10
C GLU A 100 -6.24 1.72 -11.06
N HIS A 101 -5.00 1.32 -10.77
CA HIS A 101 -4.20 0.39 -11.58
C HIS A 101 -4.11 -1.02 -10.99
N LYS A 102 -4.94 -1.36 -9.99
CA LYS A 102 -4.85 -2.65 -9.28
C LYS A 102 -4.93 -3.88 -10.20
N ASP A 103 -5.64 -3.78 -11.32
CA ASP A 103 -5.81 -4.87 -12.28
C ASP A 103 -4.55 -5.12 -13.12
N ASP A 104 -3.60 -4.18 -13.15
CA ASP A 104 -2.30 -4.29 -13.81
C ASP A 104 -1.17 -4.73 -12.85
N ILE A 105 -1.51 -4.99 -11.57
CA ILE A 105 -0.58 -5.48 -10.56
C ILE A 105 -0.69 -7.00 -10.49
N ILE A 106 0.40 -7.68 -10.86
CA ILE A 106 0.50 -9.14 -10.82
C ILE A 106 1.17 -9.54 -9.50
N CYS A 107 0.57 -10.49 -8.79
CA CYS A 107 1.14 -11.07 -7.58
C CYS A 107 1.63 -12.50 -7.86
N TYR A 108 2.88 -12.76 -7.46
CA TYR A 108 3.53 -14.07 -7.44
C TYR A 108 3.67 -14.50 -5.97
N PRO A 109 2.60 -15.06 -5.35
CA PRO A 109 2.55 -15.28 -3.90
C PRO A 109 3.49 -16.38 -3.41
N ASP A 110 3.88 -17.31 -4.29
CA ASP A 110 4.77 -18.44 -3.97
C ASP A 110 6.23 -18.17 -4.39
N CYS A 111 6.59 -16.92 -4.67
CA CYS A 111 7.95 -16.52 -5.04
C CYS A 111 8.58 -15.69 -3.92
N ASP A 112 9.75 -16.12 -3.42
CA ASP A 112 10.52 -15.41 -2.40
C ASP A 112 11.49 -14.40 -3.04
N ASP A 113 11.89 -14.62 -4.29
CA ASP A 113 12.79 -13.74 -5.05
C ASP A 113 12.58 -13.81 -6.57
N MET A 114 13.45 -13.10 -7.31
CA MET A 114 13.39 -13.04 -8.77
C MET A 114 13.85 -14.33 -9.47
N GLU A 115 14.60 -15.21 -8.80
CA GLU A 115 14.94 -16.54 -9.32
C GLU A 115 13.68 -17.42 -9.34
N ASP A 116 12.84 -17.34 -8.30
CA ASP A 116 11.53 -18.02 -8.27
C ASP A 116 10.58 -17.48 -9.34
N VAL A 117 10.53 -16.15 -9.53
CA VAL A 117 9.72 -15.54 -10.60
C VAL A 117 10.20 -16.01 -11.97
N ALA A 118 11.52 -16.03 -12.20
CA ALA A 118 12.09 -16.53 -13.45
C ALA A 118 11.69 -17.99 -13.71
N TYR A 119 11.76 -18.83 -12.67
CA TYR A 119 11.32 -20.22 -12.73
C TYR A 119 9.83 -20.33 -13.06
N TYR A 120 8.97 -19.61 -12.34
CA TYR A 120 7.53 -19.56 -12.57
C TYR A 120 7.19 -19.16 -14.01
N LEU A 121 7.82 -18.11 -14.52
CA LEU A 121 7.55 -17.59 -15.86
C LEU A 121 7.92 -18.59 -16.97
N LEU A 122 9.02 -19.33 -16.79
CA LEU A 122 9.53 -20.29 -17.77
C LEU A 122 8.79 -21.63 -17.72
N GLU A 123 8.51 -22.15 -16.53
CA GLU A 123 8.03 -23.53 -16.36
C GLU A 123 6.53 -23.62 -16.11
N GLU A 124 5.95 -22.68 -15.36
CA GLU A 124 4.55 -22.77 -14.91
C GLU A 124 3.61 -21.91 -15.74
N SER A 125 4.04 -20.70 -16.12
CA SER A 125 3.20 -19.76 -16.88
C SER A 125 3.22 -20.02 -18.40
N GLY A 126 4.26 -20.68 -18.90
CA GLY A 126 4.48 -20.91 -20.33
C GLY A 126 4.71 -19.63 -21.16
N ARG A 127 4.97 -18.47 -20.54
CA ARG A 127 5.18 -17.17 -21.24
C ARG A 127 6.27 -17.21 -22.31
N LEU A 128 7.26 -18.09 -22.16
CA LEU A 128 8.37 -18.26 -23.10
C LEU A 128 8.30 -19.55 -23.93
N GLY A 129 7.18 -20.28 -23.86
CA GLY A 129 6.97 -21.56 -24.53
C GLY A 129 7.43 -22.76 -23.71
N GLU A 130 7.09 -23.96 -24.17
CA GLU A 130 7.47 -25.22 -23.49
C GLU A 130 8.98 -25.46 -23.59
N ILE A 131 9.64 -25.51 -22.44
CA ILE A 131 11.05 -25.89 -22.33
C ILE A 131 11.15 -27.40 -22.19
N PRO A 132 11.92 -28.09 -23.04
CA PRO A 132 12.14 -29.52 -22.88
C PRO A 132 12.73 -29.84 -21.50
N SER A 133 12.20 -30.87 -20.83
CA SER A 133 12.63 -31.26 -19.47
C SER A 133 14.14 -31.52 -19.34
N ASP A 134 14.78 -31.97 -20.41
CA ASP A 134 16.22 -32.21 -20.46
C ASP A 134 17.06 -30.92 -20.45
N LEU A 135 16.46 -29.76 -20.75
CA LEU A 135 17.11 -28.45 -20.79
C LEU A 135 16.82 -27.58 -19.55
N GLN A 136 15.75 -27.86 -18.80
CA GLN A 136 15.34 -27.07 -17.62
C GLN A 136 16.49 -26.93 -16.59
N ASN A 137 17.18 -28.02 -16.28
CA ASN A 137 18.31 -28.04 -15.33
C ASN A 137 19.57 -27.29 -15.80
N TYR A 138 19.59 -26.77 -17.03
CA TYR A 138 20.70 -26.01 -17.59
C TYR A 138 20.40 -24.52 -17.74
N ILE A 139 19.20 -24.09 -17.37
CA ILE A 139 18.82 -22.68 -17.38
C ILE A 139 19.36 -22.01 -16.12
N ASP A 140 19.98 -20.84 -16.30
CA ASP A 140 20.41 -19.97 -15.21
C ASP A 140 19.25 -19.05 -14.84
N TYR A 141 18.31 -19.57 -14.04
CA TYR A 141 17.11 -18.84 -13.59
C TYR A 141 17.48 -17.58 -12.81
N LYS A 142 18.58 -17.63 -12.05
CA LYS A 142 19.10 -16.49 -11.30
C LYS A 142 19.53 -15.35 -12.22
N ALA A 143 20.29 -15.65 -13.26
CA ALA A 143 20.70 -14.65 -14.24
C ALA A 143 19.48 -14.05 -14.95
N TYR A 144 18.51 -14.89 -15.33
CA TYR A 144 17.30 -14.41 -15.99
C TYR A 144 16.41 -13.55 -15.08
N GLY A 145 16.21 -13.98 -13.82
CA GLY A 145 15.49 -13.21 -12.80
C GLY A 145 16.09 -11.83 -12.56
N ARG A 146 17.42 -11.76 -12.54
CA ARG A 146 18.13 -10.47 -12.46
C ARG A 146 17.86 -9.58 -13.68
N ASP A 147 17.84 -10.13 -14.88
CA ASP A 147 17.54 -9.34 -16.08
C ASP A 147 16.08 -8.85 -16.06
N LEU A 148 15.13 -9.68 -15.60
CA LEU A 148 13.73 -9.29 -15.38
C LEU A 148 13.61 -8.13 -14.40
N GLU A 149 14.32 -8.17 -13.28
CA GLU A 149 14.32 -7.10 -12.27
C GLU A 149 14.87 -5.78 -12.81
N ILE A 150 15.86 -5.84 -13.70
CA ILE A 150 16.47 -4.65 -14.31
C ILE A 150 15.55 -4.02 -15.36
N GLU A 151 14.85 -4.85 -16.13
CA GLU A 151 14.05 -4.42 -17.28
C GLU A 151 12.58 -4.13 -16.93
N GLY A 152 12.06 -4.71 -15.85
CA GLY A 152 10.68 -4.60 -15.40
C GLY A 152 10.50 -3.80 -14.11
N ASN A 153 9.28 -3.84 -13.59
CA ASN A 153 8.89 -3.18 -12.34
C ASN A 153 8.52 -4.24 -11.31
N PHE A 154 9.49 -4.73 -10.55
CA PHE A 154 9.29 -5.77 -9.56
C PHE A 154 9.51 -5.25 -8.14
N LEU A 155 8.72 -5.78 -7.21
CA LEU A 155 8.81 -5.53 -5.78
C LEU A 155 8.82 -6.86 -5.05
N VAL A 156 9.93 -7.18 -4.38
CA VAL A 156 10.08 -8.39 -3.56
C VAL A 156 9.65 -8.08 -2.12
N THR A 157 8.71 -8.85 -1.59
CA THR A 157 8.15 -8.67 -0.24
C THR A 157 8.09 -10.01 0.52
N PRO A 158 7.88 -10.01 1.84
CA PRO A 158 7.62 -11.23 2.61
C PRO A 158 6.33 -11.98 2.21
N HIS A 159 5.41 -11.34 1.47
CA HIS A 159 4.13 -11.93 1.02
C HIS A 159 4.12 -12.26 -0.47
N GLY A 160 5.29 -12.29 -1.12
CA GLY A 160 5.47 -12.64 -2.52
C GLY A 160 6.17 -11.54 -3.33
N VAL A 161 6.29 -11.77 -4.64
CA VAL A 161 6.81 -10.77 -5.58
C VAL A 161 5.65 -10.13 -6.34
N PHE A 162 5.68 -8.81 -6.48
CA PHE A 162 4.70 -8.03 -7.24
C PHE A 162 5.34 -7.46 -8.50
N GLU A 163 4.64 -7.55 -9.64
CA GLU A 163 5.01 -6.90 -10.90
C GLU A 163 3.95 -5.85 -11.25
N TYR A 164 4.37 -4.62 -11.57
CA TYR A 164 3.50 -3.65 -12.22
C TYR A 164 3.71 -3.73 -13.74
N ALA A 165 2.66 -4.19 -14.45
CA ALA A 165 2.70 -4.47 -15.88
C ALA A 165 2.15 -3.33 -16.78
N GLY A 166 1.95 -2.13 -16.21
CA GLY A 166 1.40 -0.94 -16.89
C GLY A 166 2.41 -0.07 -17.64
#